data_AF-A0A453ID71-F1
#
_entry.id   AF-A0A453ID71-F1
#
_cell.length_a   1.000
_cell.length_b   1.000
_cell.length_c   1.000
_cell.angle_alpha   90.00
_cell.angle_beta   90.00
_cell.angle_gamma   90.00
#
_symmetry.space_group_name_H-M   'P 1'
#
loop_
_entity.id
_entity.type
_entity.pdbx_description
1 polymer ?
#
loop_
_entity_poly.entity_id
_entity_poly.type
_entity_poly.pdbx_seq_one_letter_code
_entity_poly.pdbx_strand_id
1 'polypeptide(L)'
;MKLMNGDNTGPINIGNPGEFTMLELAENVKELINPEVTVTMTENTPDDPRQRKPDITKAKEVLDWEPKVVLRDGLVLMEDDFRERLAVPKKTKA
;
A
#
# COMPACT_ATOMS: atom_id res chain seq x y z
N MET A 1 19.03 -6.95 8.15
CA MET A 1 18.67 -5.52 8.10
C MET A 1 19.67 -4.79 7.21
N LYS A 2 19.47 -4.76 5.88
CA LYS A 2 20.51 -4.28 4.95
C LYS A 2 20.69 -2.75 4.93
N LEU A 3 19.61 -1.99 5.11
CA LEU A 3 19.68 -0.53 5.23
C LEU A 3 20.29 -0.08 6.57
N MET A 4 19.75 -0.57 7.69
CA MET A 4 20.19 -0.18 9.04
C MET A 4 21.60 -0.67 9.41
N ASN A 5 22.00 -1.86 8.95
CA ASN A 5 23.30 -2.45 9.28
C ASN A 5 24.31 -2.32 8.13
N GLY A 6 24.02 -1.50 7.11
CA GLY A 6 24.88 -1.30 5.96
C GLY A 6 25.73 -0.04 6.09
N ASP A 7 26.78 0.05 5.28
CA ASP A 7 27.71 1.19 5.27
C ASP A 7 27.26 2.32 4.31
N ASN A 8 26.07 2.18 3.72
CA ASN A 8 25.53 3.16 2.77
C ASN A 8 25.15 4.45 3.49
N THR A 9 25.72 5.57 3.05
CA THR A 9 25.40 6.90 3.57
C THR A 9 24.41 7.65 2.66
N GLY A 10 23.68 8.59 3.27
CA GLY A 10 22.66 9.40 2.59
C GLY A 10 21.32 8.67 2.39
N PRO A 11 20.31 9.36 1.85
CA PRO A 11 18.97 8.81 1.71
C PRO A 11 18.92 7.66 0.70
N ILE A 12 18.05 6.69 0.99
CA ILE A 12 17.66 5.58 0.11
C ILE A 12 16.14 5.45 0.19
N ASN A 13 15.47 5.58 -0.96
CA ASN A 13 14.02 5.43 -1.02
C ASN A 13 13.63 3.97 -0.79
N ILE A 14 12.73 3.74 0.16
CA ILE A 14 12.11 2.43 0.41
C ILE A 14 10.61 2.61 0.18
N GLY A 15 10.09 1.98 -0.86
CA GLY A 15 8.70 2.10 -1.26
C GLY A 15 8.34 1.17 -2.40
N ASN A 16 7.07 1.19 -2.81
CA ASN A 16 6.59 0.42 -3.94
C ASN A 16 6.48 1.31 -5.19
N PRO A 17 7.21 1.01 -6.28
CA PRO A 17 7.11 1.78 -7.52
C PRO A 17 5.88 1.38 -8.37
N GLY A 18 5.14 0.34 -7.96
CA GLY A 18 3.89 -0.06 -8.58
C GLY A 18 2.84 1.04 -8.42
N GLU A 19 2.41 1.62 -9.54
CA GLU A 19 1.44 2.71 -9.55
C GLU A 19 0.02 2.19 -9.58
N PHE A 20 -0.86 2.95 -8.93
CA PHE A 20 -2.31 2.80 -8.97
C PHE A 20 -2.92 4.16 -8.63
N THR A 21 -4.13 4.40 -9.11
CA THR A 21 -4.94 5.58 -8.82
C THR A 21 -5.66 5.44 -7.48
N MET A 22 -6.09 6.57 -6.90
CA MET A 22 -6.94 6.54 -5.71
C MET A 22 -8.27 5.81 -5.95
N LEU A 23 -8.79 5.85 -7.18
CA LEU A 23 -10.00 5.12 -7.56
C LEU A 23 -9.76 3.61 -7.54
N GLU A 24 -8.67 3.13 -8.14
CA GLU A 24 -8.32 1.70 -8.11
C GLU A 24 -8.12 1.21 -6.66
N LEU A 25 -7.47 2.01 -5.81
CA LEU A 25 -7.34 1.68 -4.39
C LEU A 25 -8.71 1.59 -3.70
N ALA A 26 -9.58 2.58 -3.90
CA ALA A 26 -10.92 2.61 -3.30
C ALA A 26 -11.77 1.41 -3.74
N GLU A 27 -11.76 1.06 -5.03
CA GLU A 27 -12.48 -0.11 -5.56
C GLU A 27 -11.92 -1.43 -5.01
N ASN A 28 -10.60 -1.58 -4.90
CA ASN A 28 -9.97 -2.77 -4.31
C ASN A 28 -10.39 -2.98 -2.84
N VAL A 29 -10.44 -1.89 -2.07
CA VAL A 29 -10.87 -1.90 -0.66
C VAL A 29 -12.35 -2.21 -0.54
N LYS A 30 -13.19 -1.57 -1.38
CA LYS A 30 -14.62 -1.83 -1.47
C LYS A 30 -14.91 -3.30 -1.74
N GLU A 31 -14.29 -3.87 -2.78
CA GLU A 31 -14.47 -5.28 -3.15
C GLU A 31 -14.05 -6.22 -2.02
N LEU A 32 -12.96 -5.88 -1.30
CA LEU A 32 -12.45 -6.69 -0.19
C LEU A 32 -13.38 -6.68 1.02
N ILE A 33 -13.82 -5.49 1.44
CA ILE A 33 -14.45 -5.30 2.74
C ILE A 33 -15.98 -5.41 2.64
N ASN A 34 -16.58 -4.66 1.70
CA ASN A 34 -18.02 -4.60 1.51
C ASN A 34 -18.38 -4.02 0.13
N PRO A 35 -18.71 -4.86 -0.87
CA PRO A 35 -19.05 -4.43 -2.22
C PRO A 35 -20.23 -3.45 -2.33
N GLU A 36 -21.06 -3.36 -1.28
CA GLU A 36 -22.26 -2.51 -1.27
C GLU A 36 -21.96 -1.04 -0.93
N VAL A 37 -20.72 -0.68 -0.56
CA VAL A 37 -20.40 0.72 -0.26
C VAL A 37 -20.23 1.56 -1.53
N THR A 38 -20.62 2.83 -1.46
CA THR A 38 -20.46 3.77 -2.58
C THR A 38 -19.13 4.51 -2.46
N VAL A 39 -18.39 4.61 -3.57
CA VAL A 39 -17.21 5.49 -3.65
C VAL A 39 -17.68 6.90 -4.00
N THR A 40 -17.30 7.89 -3.19
CA THR A 40 -17.65 9.30 -3.41
C THR A 40 -16.39 10.10 -3.73
N MET A 41 -16.48 10.95 -4.77
CA MET A 41 -15.39 11.85 -5.15
C MET A 41 -15.45 13.11 -4.29
N THR A 42 -14.30 13.52 -3.76
CA THR A 42 -14.15 14.76 -2.98
C THR A 42 -13.06 15.63 -3.61
N GLU A 43 -13.09 16.92 -3.31
CA GLU A 43 -12.03 17.83 -3.74
C GLU A 43 -10.68 17.43 -3.11
N ASN A 44 -9.60 17.60 -3.88
CA ASN A 44 -8.25 17.31 -3.39
C ASN A 44 -7.76 18.41 -2.47
N THR A 45 -6.86 18.08 -1.53
CA THR A 45 -6.21 19.12 -0.74
C THR A 45 -5.15 19.86 -1.58
N PRO A 46 -4.86 21.14 -1.32
CA PRO A 46 -3.88 21.91 -2.10
C PRO A 46 -2.47 21.31 -2.09
N ASP A 47 -2.09 20.65 -0.99
CA ASP A 47 -0.75 20.11 -0.77
C ASP A 47 -0.59 18.65 -1.21
N ASP A 48 -1.66 17.99 -1.69
CA ASP A 48 -1.59 16.60 -2.07
C ASP A 48 -0.89 16.43 -3.43
N PRO A 49 0.23 15.68 -3.50
CA PRO A 49 0.92 15.42 -4.74
C PRO A 49 0.04 14.59 -5.67
N ARG A 50 -0.04 15.01 -6.94
CA ARG A 50 -0.83 14.32 -7.98
C ARG A 50 -0.35 12.90 -8.29
N GLN A 51 0.92 12.61 -8.01
CA GLN A 51 1.56 11.33 -8.29
C GLN A 51 2.58 11.01 -7.19
N ARG A 52 2.61 9.74 -6.75
CA ARG A 52 3.60 9.22 -5.80
C ARG A 52 4.19 7.94 -6.38
N LYS A 53 5.38 8.04 -6.98
CA LYS A 53 6.15 6.91 -7.51
C LYS A 53 7.60 7.01 -7.03
N PRO A 54 8.01 6.25 -6.01
CA PRO A 54 9.38 6.29 -5.53
C PRO A 54 10.33 5.65 -6.56
N ASP A 55 11.41 6.35 -6.90
CA ASP A 55 12.55 5.72 -7.57
C ASP A 55 13.34 4.90 -6.55
N ILE A 56 13.34 3.57 -6.72
CA ILE A 56 13.99 2.61 -5.84
C ILE A 56 15.28 2.02 -6.44
N THR A 57 15.83 2.61 -7.51
CA THR A 57 17.04 2.12 -8.20
C THR A 57 18.18 1.90 -7.20
N LYS A 58 18.44 2.89 -6.34
CA LYS A 58 19.48 2.78 -5.30
C LYS A 58 19.22 1.62 -4.34
N ALA A 59 17.98 1.38 -3.93
CA ALA A 59 17.66 0.27 -3.03
C ALA A 59 17.89 -1.10 -3.68
N LYS A 60 17.61 -1.23 -4.99
CA LYS A 60 17.91 -2.45 -5.74
C LYS A 60 19.42 -2.68 -5.86
N GLU A 61 20.16 -1.65 -6.22
CA GLU A 61 21.61 -1.76 -6.48
C GLU A 61 22.43 -1.99 -5.20
N VAL A 62 22.20 -1.20 -4.15
CA VAL A 62 23.08 -1.19 -2.98
C VAL A 62 22.57 -2.06 -1.83
N LEU A 63 21.26 -2.35 -1.81
CA LEU A 63 20.65 -3.19 -0.80
C LEU A 63 20.17 -4.53 -1.38
N ASP A 64 20.14 -4.74 -2.69
CA ASP A 64 19.50 -5.93 -3.27
C ASP A 64 18.11 -6.14 -2.61
N TRP A 65 17.33 -5.06 -2.63
CA TRP A 65 16.01 -4.98 -2.02
C TRP A 65 15.00 -4.41 -3.00
N GLU A 66 13.83 -5.03 -3.02
CA GLU A 66 12.62 -4.54 -3.69
C GLU A 66 11.38 -5.09 -2.97
N PRO A 67 10.22 -4.41 -3.06
CA PRO A 67 8.97 -4.91 -2.48
C PRO A 67 8.53 -6.20 -3.19
N LYS A 68 8.12 -7.21 -2.41
CA LYS A 68 7.65 -8.51 -2.92
C LYS A 68 6.16 -8.73 -2.76
N VAL A 69 5.51 -7.92 -1.92
CA VAL A 69 4.07 -8.02 -1.64
C VAL A 69 3.37 -7.01 -2.53
N VAL A 70 2.47 -7.50 -3.38
CA VAL A 70 1.62 -6.65 -4.21
C VAL A 70 0.50 -6.02 -3.37
N LEU A 71 -0.09 -4.93 -3.86
CA LEU A 71 -1.11 -4.16 -3.12
C LEU A 71 -2.24 -5.06 -2.61
N ARG A 72 -2.79 -5.93 -3.47
CA ARG A 72 -3.93 -6.80 -3.13
C ARG A 72 -3.63 -7.71 -1.94
N ASP A 73 -2.48 -8.38 -1.96
CA ASP A 73 -2.07 -9.30 -0.89
C ASP A 73 -1.88 -8.55 0.43
N GLY A 74 -1.26 -7.37 0.38
CA GLY A 74 -1.11 -6.50 1.55
C GLY A 74 -2.46 -6.03 2.13
N LEU A 75 -3.43 -5.71 1.28
CA LEU A 75 -4.77 -5.30 1.70
C LEU A 75 -5.52 -6.44 2.42
N VAL A 76 -5.37 -7.69 1.98
CA VAL A 76 -5.98 -8.85 2.66
C VAL A 76 -5.43 -9.00 4.09
N LEU A 77 -4.12 -8.88 4.26
CA LEU A 77 -3.48 -8.95 5.59
C LEU A 77 -3.93 -7.80 6.48
N MET A 78 -4.04 -6.59 5.92
CA MET A 78 -4.53 -5.41 6.62
C MET A 78 -5.99 -5.58 7.05
N GLU A 79 -6.85 -6.09 6.17
CA GLU A 79 -8.25 -6.38 6.48
C GLU A 79 -8.36 -7.35 7.67
N ASP A 80 -7.58 -8.44 7.65
CA ASP A 80 -7.59 -9.43 8.73
C ASP A 80 -7.17 -8.83 10.08
N ASP A 81 -6.09 -8.05 10.12
CA ASP A 81 -5.64 -7.34 11.33
C ASP A 81 -6.70 -6.37 11.86
N PHE A 82 -7.34 -5.57 11.00
CA PHE A 82 -8.41 -4.67 11.42
C PHE A 82 -9.64 -5.40 11.93
N ARG A 83 -10.02 -6.51 11.30
CA ARG A 83 -11.15 -7.34 11.76
C ARG A 83 -10.90 -7.90 13.15
N GLU A 84 -9.68 -8.38 13.42
CA GLU A 84 -9.29 -8.86 14.74
C GLU A 84 -9.35 -7.73 15.79
N ARG A 85 -8.71 -6.59 15.52
CA ARG A 85 -8.68 -5.44 16.45
C ARG A 85 -10.05 -4.85 16.75
N LEU A 86 -10.97 -4.89 15.77
CA LEU A 86 -12.32 -4.37 15.90
C LEU A 86 -13.34 -5.44 16.32
N ALA A 87 -12.91 -6.69 16.52
CA ALA A 87 -13.78 -7.84 16.80
C ALA A 87 -14.93 -8.01 15.78
N VAL A 88 -14.65 -7.72 14.50
CA VAL A 88 -15.62 -7.85 13.39
C VAL A 88 -15.35 -9.15 12.63
N PRO A 89 -16.29 -10.11 12.60
CA PRO A 89 -16.08 -11.36 11.88
C PRO A 89 -15.98 -11.12 10.37
N LYS A 90 -15.19 -11.95 9.68
CA LYS A 90 -15.15 -11.98 8.22
C LYS A 90 -16.52 -12.47 7.72
N LYS A 91 -17.15 -11.74 6.81
CA LYS A 91 -18.37 -12.25 6.15
C LYS A 91 -17.96 -13.47 5.33
N THR A 92 -18.44 -14.64 5.71
CA THR A 92 -18.27 -15.84 4.89
C THR A 92 -19.01 -15.60 3.58
N LYS A 93 -18.33 -15.72 2.43
CA LYS A 93 -19.03 -15.80 1.15
C LYS A 93 -19.96 -17.01 1.22
N ALA A 94 -21.26 -16.78 1.01
CA ALA A 94 -22.26 -17.84 0.90
C ALA A 94 -21.95 -18.76 -0.28
#